data_AF-A0A953YJQ5-F1
#
_entry.id   AF-A0A953YJQ5-F1
#
_cell.length_a   1.000
_cell.length_b   1.000
_cell.length_c   1.000
_cell.angle_alpha   90.00
_cell.angle_beta   90.00
_cell.angle_gamma   90.00
#
_symmetry.space_group_name_H-M   'P 1'
#
loop_
_entity.id
_entity.type
_entity.pdbx_description
1 polymer ?
#
loop_
_entity_poly.entity_id
_entity_poly.type
_entity_poly.pdbx_seq_one_letter_code
_entity_poly.pdbx_strand_id
1 'polypeptide(L)'
;DEKTVVEVKSVDLRVDQIMHMTPAQAAHSAMQEITGAILAITMVLLSVFVPVAFIPGIQGELFRQFAVTVSVSMVISAINALTLSPALCAILLKHDPEGHGRKGILHWVSNKIDAAGRGYVRIAGVIARRAILGLGLLIAGFLLAGTLMKAVPSGFLPDEDQGNFIVETRLPEGASVNRTKDVQARVEKMLMDL
;
A
#
# COMPACT_ATOMS: atom_id res chain seq x y z
N ASP A 1 -1.89 -6.00 -8.41
CA ASP A 1 -0.47 -5.64 -8.24
C ASP A 1 -0.20 -4.36 -9.02
N GLU A 2 0.35 -3.33 -8.40
CA GLU A 2 0.49 -1.99 -9.01
C GLU A 2 1.47 -2.01 -10.19
N LYS A 3 2.53 -2.82 -10.08
CA LYS A 3 3.57 -2.97 -11.12
C LYS A 3 3.00 -3.47 -12.44
N THR A 4 2.13 -4.49 -12.39
CA THR A 4 1.50 -5.06 -13.59
C THR A 4 0.63 -4.05 -14.32
N VAL A 5 -0.06 -3.15 -13.59
CA VAL A 5 -0.88 -2.09 -14.22
C VAL A 5 0.01 -1.10 -14.97
N VAL A 6 1.13 -0.69 -14.37
CA VAL A 6 2.10 0.23 -15.00
C VAL A 6 2.72 -0.41 -16.24
N GLU A 7 3.09 -1.69 -16.18
CA GLU A 7 3.63 -2.43 -17.30
C GLU A 7 2.65 -2.52 -18.46
N VAL A 8 1.43 -3.02 -18.21
CA VAL A 8 0.37 -3.14 -19.22
C VAL A 8 0.11 -1.78 -19.87
N LYS A 9 0.07 -0.70 -19.07
CA LYS A 9 -0.16 0.64 -19.63
C LYS A 9 1.00 1.14 -20.48
N SER A 10 2.24 0.84 -20.09
CA SER A 10 3.43 1.21 -20.85
C SER A 10 3.50 0.49 -22.20
N VAL A 11 3.09 -0.78 -22.24
CA VAL A 11 2.97 -1.54 -23.49
C VAL A 11 1.83 -1.00 -24.37
N ASP A 12 0.65 -0.74 -23.79
CA ASP A 12 -0.52 -0.15 -24.47
C ASP A 12 -0.18 1.18 -25.14
N LEU A 13 0.53 2.07 -24.42
CA LEU A 13 1.00 3.35 -24.97
C LEU A 13 1.94 3.17 -26.16
N ARG A 14 2.83 2.18 -26.13
CA ARG A 14 3.76 1.89 -27.23
C ARG A 14 3.04 1.39 -28.49
N VAL A 15 2.06 0.52 -28.31
CA VAL A 15 1.26 -0.04 -29.41
C VAL A 15 0.43 1.06 -30.07
N ASP A 16 -0.11 2.00 -29.29
CA ASP A 16 -0.90 3.12 -29.80
C ASP A 16 -0.04 4.20 -30.48
N GLN A 17 1.18 4.45 -29.97
CA GLN A 17 2.08 5.48 -30.52
C GLN A 17 2.86 5.04 -31.77
N ILE A 18 3.14 3.74 -31.93
CA ILE A 18 3.97 3.24 -33.03
C ILE A 18 3.16 2.27 -33.90
N MET A 19 2.51 2.82 -34.94
CA MET A 19 1.59 2.15 -35.89
C MET A 19 2.12 0.89 -36.61
N HIS A 20 3.37 0.46 -36.38
CA HIS A 20 4.01 -0.64 -37.12
C HIS A 20 4.69 -1.70 -36.23
N MET A 21 4.53 -1.65 -34.91
CA MET A 21 5.14 -2.66 -34.02
C MET A 21 4.15 -3.77 -33.68
N THR A 22 4.62 -5.02 -33.74
CA THR A 22 3.85 -6.14 -33.19
C THR A 22 3.75 -5.99 -31.65
N PRO A 23 2.70 -6.52 -31.01
CA PRO A 23 2.55 -6.48 -29.55
C PRO A 23 3.79 -6.99 -28.80
N ALA A 24 4.48 -7.99 -29.35
CA ALA A 24 5.74 -8.51 -28.81
C ALA A 24 6.90 -7.49 -28.87
N GLN A 25 7.04 -6.77 -29.98
CA GLN A 25 8.06 -5.73 -30.12
C GLN A 25 7.78 -4.52 -29.22
N ALA A 26 6.52 -4.13 -29.12
CA ALA A 26 6.06 -3.07 -28.22
C ALA A 26 6.32 -3.42 -26.74
N ALA A 27 6.02 -4.66 -26.34
CA ALA A 27 6.29 -5.15 -25.00
C ALA A 27 7.79 -5.17 -24.68
N HIS A 28 8.62 -5.59 -25.63
CA HIS A 28 10.08 -5.59 -25.45
C HIS A 28 10.64 -4.18 -25.28
N SER A 29 10.21 -3.23 -26.13
CA SER A 29 10.66 -1.84 -26.04
C SER A 29 10.21 -1.17 -24.74
N ALA A 30 8.95 -1.37 -24.34
CA ALA A 30 8.43 -0.83 -23.08
C ALA A 30 9.22 -1.35 -21.88
N MET A 31 9.55 -2.65 -21.88
CA MET A 31 10.32 -3.27 -20.80
C MET A 31 11.73 -2.72 -20.67
N GLN A 32 12.40 -2.34 -21.76
CA GLN A 32 13.75 -1.75 -21.69
C GLN A 32 13.78 -0.44 -20.90
N GLU A 33 12.70 0.35 -20.90
CA GLU A 33 12.63 1.60 -20.15
C GLU A 33 12.22 1.40 -18.69
N ILE A 34 11.26 0.53 -18.42
CA ILE A 34 10.66 0.42 -17.08
C ILE A 34 11.35 -0.62 -16.18
N THR A 35 12.10 -1.57 -16.74
CA THR A 35 12.79 -2.62 -15.94
C THR A 35 13.67 -2.01 -14.85
N GLY A 36 14.45 -0.99 -15.18
CA GLY A 36 15.30 -0.29 -14.22
C GLY A 36 14.50 0.37 -13.09
N ALA A 37 13.38 1.01 -13.43
CA ALA A 37 12.49 1.62 -12.45
C ALA A 37 11.82 0.59 -11.52
N ILE A 38 11.39 -0.56 -12.05
CA ILE A 38 10.78 -1.65 -11.27
C ILE A 38 11.77 -2.23 -10.26
N LEU A 39 13.01 -2.48 -10.69
CA LEU A 39 14.07 -2.95 -9.81
C LEU A 39 14.40 -1.89 -8.74
N ALA A 40 14.50 -0.62 -9.13
CA ALA A 40 14.77 0.47 -8.20
C ALA A 40 13.69 0.59 -7.11
N ILE A 41 12.41 0.62 -7.49
CA ILE A 41 11.30 0.69 -6.53
C ILE A 41 11.29 -0.53 -5.61
N THR A 42 11.53 -1.72 -6.16
CA THR A 42 11.61 -2.95 -5.36
C THR A 42 12.73 -2.86 -4.32
N MET A 43 13.90 -2.36 -4.71
CA MET A 43 15.02 -2.15 -3.77
C MET A 43 14.74 -1.07 -2.74
N VAL A 44 14.10 0.04 -3.11
CA VAL A 44 13.69 1.10 -2.18
C VAL A 44 12.71 0.55 -1.14
N LEU A 45 11.71 -0.23 -1.56
CA LEU A 45 10.75 -0.82 -0.64
C LEU A 45 11.41 -1.85 0.28
N LEU A 46 12.27 -2.71 -0.25
CA LEU A 46 13.07 -3.63 0.58
C LEU A 46 13.92 -2.88 1.59
N SER A 47 14.53 -1.75 1.21
CA SER A 47 15.31 -0.92 2.13
C SER A 47 14.47 -0.33 3.27
N VAL A 48 13.16 -0.21 3.11
CA VAL A 48 12.25 0.27 4.18
C VAL A 48 11.77 -0.89 5.06
N PHE A 49 11.42 -2.04 4.47
CA PHE A 49 10.83 -3.16 5.21
C PHE A 49 11.86 -4.11 5.85
N VAL A 50 13.02 -4.31 5.23
CA VAL A 50 14.06 -5.21 5.77
C VAL A 50 14.55 -4.75 7.15
N PRO A 51 14.83 -3.45 7.40
CA PRO A 51 15.24 -2.99 8.73
C PRO A 51 14.20 -3.22 9.82
N VAL A 52 12.90 -3.15 9.47
CA VAL A 52 11.80 -3.35 10.42
C VAL A 52 11.81 -4.76 11.01
N ALA A 53 12.30 -5.76 10.25
CA ALA A 53 12.43 -7.13 10.73
C ALA A 53 13.50 -7.34 11.82
N PHE A 54 14.39 -6.35 12.03
CA PHE A 54 15.46 -6.40 13.03
C PHE A 54 15.15 -5.65 14.32
N ILE A 55 13.94 -5.09 14.46
CA ILE A 55 13.50 -4.43 15.70
C ILE A 55 13.45 -5.49 16.82
N PRO A 56 14.13 -5.29 17.98
CA PRO A 56 14.09 -6.25 19.07
C PRO A 56 12.82 -6.13 19.94
N GLY A 57 12.47 -7.20 20.65
CA GLY A 57 11.36 -7.24 21.61
C GLY A 57 10.05 -7.82 21.05
N ILE A 58 9.03 -7.92 21.90
CA ILE A 58 7.71 -8.50 21.56
C ILE A 58 7.06 -7.73 20.39
N GLN A 59 7.22 -6.41 20.39
CA GLN A 59 6.72 -5.54 19.32
C GLN A 59 7.41 -5.84 17.98
N GLY A 60 8.72 -6.08 18.02
CA GLY A 60 9.51 -6.44 16.85
C GLY A 60 9.11 -7.78 16.24
N GLU A 61 8.77 -8.76 17.07
CA GLU A 61 8.32 -10.08 16.59
C GLU A 61 7.02 -10.00 15.77
N LEU A 62 6.07 -9.18 16.21
CA LEU A 62 4.84 -8.92 15.48
C LEU A 62 5.11 -8.23 14.13
N PHE A 63 5.94 -7.18 14.14
CA PHE A 63 6.31 -6.47 12.92
C PHE A 63 7.17 -7.32 11.98
N ARG A 64 7.96 -8.26 12.50
CA ARG A 64 8.81 -9.15 11.72
C ARG A 64 7.99 -10.05 10.79
N GLN A 65 6.88 -10.59 11.26
CA GLN A 65 5.98 -11.40 10.43
C GLN A 65 5.45 -10.58 9.25
N PHE A 66 4.94 -9.38 9.50
CA PHE A 66 4.47 -8.48 8.45
C PHE A 66 5.59 -8.09 7.48
N ALA A 67 6.75 -7.67 8.00
CA ALA A 67 7.89 -7.23 7.21
C ALA A 67 8.42 -8.34 6.28
N VAL A 68 8.53 -9.57 6.77
CA VAL A 68 8.97 -10.73 5.98
C VAL A 68 7.95 -11.06 4.90
N THR A 69 6.65 -11.14 5.23
CA THR A 69 5.61 -11.45 4.26
C THR A 69 5.54 -10.41 3.14
N VAL A 70 5.60 -9.13 3.47
CA VAL A 70 5.60 -8.04 2.49
C VAL A 70 6.86 -8.09 1.63
N SER A 71 8.04 -8.28 2.21
CA SER A 71 9.30 -8.34 1.47
C SER A 71 9.33 -9.50 0.48
N VAL A 72 8.92 -10.70 0.90
CA VAL A 72 8.85 -11.88 0.02
C VAL A 72 7.81 -11.67 -1.08
N SER A 73 6.63 -11.13 -0.73
CA SER A 73 5.59 -10.81 -1.71
C SER A 73 6.08 -9.79 -2.76
N MET A 74 6.82 -8.76 -2.35
CA MET A 74 7.39 -7.76 -3.25
C MET A 74 8.44 -8.33 -4.21
N VAL A 75 9.26 -9.27 -3.76
CA VAL A 75 10.25 -9.96 -4.60
C VAL A 75 9.55 -10.85 -5.62
N ILE A 76 8.59 -11.67 -5.18
CA ILE A 76 7.81 -12.53 -6.09
C ILE A 76 7.05 -11.67 -7.11
N SER A 77 6.44 -10.57 -6.65
CA SER A 77 5.77 -9.57 -7.50
C SER A 77 6.73 -8.98 -8.54
N ALA A 78 7.94 -8.60 -8.15
CA ALA A 78 8.93 -8.06 -9.09
C ALA A 78 9.35 -9.09 -10.15
N ILE A 79 9.54 -10.36 -9.76
CA ILE A 79 9.82 -11.45 -10.71
C ILE A 79 8.64 -11.62 -11.68
N ASN A 80 7.42 -11.63 -11.17
CA ASN A 80 6.20 -11.78 -11.97
C ASN A 80 5.99 -10.61 -12.95
N ALA A 81 6.28 -9.40 -12.49
CA ALA A 81 6.25 -8.18 -13.28
C ALA A 81 7.24 -8.29 -14.46
N LEU A 82 8.49 -8.66 -14.20
CA LEU A 82 9.53 -8.77 -15.23
C LEU A 82 9.42 -9.98 -16.17
N THR A 83 8.64 -11.01 -15.82
CA THR A 83 8.59 -12.27 -16.58
C THR A 83 7.21 -12.58 -17.15
N LEU A 84 6.21 -12.78 -16.31
CA LEU A 84 4.88 -13.22 -16.72
C LEU A 84 4.09 -12.09 -17.37
N SER A 85 4.13 -10.89 -16.80
CA SER A 85 3.37 -9.74 -17.29
C SER A 85 3.73 -9.36 -18.74
N PRO A 86 5.01 -9.27 -19.18
CA PRO A 86 5.34 -8.98 -20.58
C PRO A 86 4.97 -10.15 -21.50
N ALA A 87 5.12 -11.39 -21.04
CA ALA A 87 4.74 -12.57 -21.82
C ALA A 87 3.22 -12.58 -22.08
N LEU A 88 2.42 -12.29 -21.05
CA LEU A 88 0.97 -12.16 -21.18
C LEU A 88 0.58 -10.97 -22.05
N CYS A 89 1.24 -9.81 -21.90
CA CYS A 89 0.99 -8.65 -22.78
C CYS A 89 1.29 -8.98 -24.25
N ALA A 90 2.38 -9.68 -24.55
CA ALA A 90 2.72 -10.04 -25.92
C ALA A 90 1.70 -11.01 -26.56
N ILE A 91 1.03 -11.85 -25.77
CA ILE A 91 0.08 -12.87 -26.25
C ILE A 91 -1.37 -12.36 -26.27
N LEU A 92 -1.80 -11.65 -25.23
CA LEU A 92 -3.21 -11.25 -25.03
C LEU A 92 -3.55 -9.91 -25.67
N LEU A 93 -2.56 -9.04 -25.90
CA LEU A 93 -2.81 -7.71 -26.43
C LEU A 93 -3.13 -7.82 -27.93
N LYS A 94 -4.38 -7.48 -28.28
CA LYS A 94 -4.83 -7.44 -29.67
C LYS A 94 -4.21 -6.23 -30.37
N HIS A 95 -3.49 -6.49 -31.44
CA HIS A 95 -3.05 -5.46 -32.36
C HIS A 95 -4.25 -5.01 -33.20
N ASP A 96 -4.63 -3.74 -33.10
CA ASP A 96 -5.61 -3.13 -34.00
C ASP A 96 -4.86 -2.18 -34.97
N PRO A 97 -4.36 -2.71 -36.11
CA PRO A 97 -3.59 -1.92 -37.07
C PRO A 97 -4.43 -0.88 -37.83
N GLU A 98 -5.77 -0.96 -37.76
CA GLU A 98 -6.67 -0.08 -38.51
C GLU A 98 -7.16 1.11 -37.70
N GLY A 99 -6.80 1.21 -36.41
CA GLY A 99 -7.17 2.34 -35.58
C GLY A 99 -8.69 2.50 -35.48
N HIS A 100 -9.43 1.40 -35.32
CA HIS A 100 -10.85 1.47 -34.95
C HIS A 100 -10.95 2.05 -33.55
N GLY A 101 -10.90 3.38 -33.45
CA GLY A 101 -10.98 4.11 -32.20
C GLY A 101 -12.15 3.62 -31.36
N ARG A 102 -11.94 3.57 -30.04
CA ARG A 102 -12.93 3.14 -29.04
C ARG A 102 -14.30 3.74 -29.42
N LYS A 103 -15.32 2.92 -29.67
CA LYS A 103 -16.67 3.40 -30.07
C LYS A 103 -17.60 3.50 -28.85
N GLY A 104 -18.56 4.43 -28.89
CA GLY A 104 -19.60 4.59 -27.86
C GLY A 104 -19.14 5.27 -26.57
N ILE A 105 -19.64 4.81 -25.42
CA ILE A 105 -19.40 5.40 -24.09
C ILE A 105 -17.90 5.43 -23.76
N LEU A 106 -17.15 4.44 -24.22
CA LEU A 106 -15.71 4.31 -23.96
C LEU A 106 -14.89 5.44 -24.63
N HIS A 107 -15.35 5.94 -25.79
CA HIS A 107 -14.75 7.11 -26.45
C HIS A 107 -14.97 8.38 -25.63
N TRP A 108 -16.20 8.55 -25.13
CA TRP A 108 -16.58 9.72 -24.35
C TRP A 108 -15.80 9.79 -23.05
N VAL A 109 -15.66 8.66 -22.35
CA VAL A 109 -14.82 8.55 -21.14
C VAL A 109 -13.36 8.85 -21.48
N SER A 110 -12.80 8.27 -22.54
CA SER A 110 -11.41 8.55 -22.97
C SER A 110 -11.18 10.04 -23.19
N ASN A 111 -12.07 10.69 -23.96
CA ASN A 111 -11.96 12.12 -24.24
C ASN A 111 -12.07 13.00 -23.00
N LYS A 112 -12.87 12.59 -22.00
CA LYS A 112 -12.97 13.28 -20.71
C LYS A 112 -11.70 13.10 -19.87
N ILE A 113 -11.13 11.90 -19.84
CA ILE A 113 -9.84 11.62 -19.18
C ILE A 113 -8.73 12.46 -19.83
N ASP A 114 -8.68 12.51 -21.16
CA ASP A 114 -7.67 13.27 -21.89
C ASP A 114 -7.83 14.79 -21.67
N ALA A 115 -9.08 15.27 -21.61
CA ALA A 115 -9.36 16.66 -21.27
C ALA A 115 -8.94 16.99 -19.83
N ALA A 116 -9.18 16.10 -18.88
CA ALA A 116 -8.74 16.24 -17.49
C ALA A 116 -7.21 16.24 -17.39
N GLY A 117 -6.52 15.36 -18.13
CA GLY A 117 -5.06 15.31 -18.19
C GLY A 117 -4.46 16.62 -18.72
N ARG A 118 -5.02 17.17 -19.81
CA ARG A 118 -4.60 18.48 -20.34
C ARG A 118 -4.83 19.62 -19.35
N GLY A 119 -5.96 19.58 -18.62
CA GLY A 119 -6.26 20.53 -17.55
C GLY A 119 -5.24 20.44 -16.42
N TYR A 120 -4.92 19.22 -15.97
CA TYR A 120 -3.91 18.96 -14.94
C TYR A 120 -2.54 19.51 -15.33
N VAL A 121 -2.05 19.20 -16.53
CA VAL A 121 -0.73 19.69 -17.02
C VAL A 121 -0.68 21.22 -17.05
N ARG A 122 -1.78 21.88 -17.46
CA ARG A 122 -1.86 23.34 -17.50
C ARG A 122 -1.77 23.95 -16.10
N ILE A 123 -2.51 23.41 -15.13
CA ILE A 123 -2.51 23.88 -13.74
C ILE A 123 -1.16 23.59 -13.10
N ALA A 124 -0.64 22.37 -13.25
CA ALA A 124 0.67 21.97 -12.76
C ALA A 124 1.78 22.87 -13.30
N GLY A 125 1.76 23.23 -14.59
CA GLY A 125 2.71 24.16 -15.17
C GLY A 125 2.63 25.59 -14.62
N VAL A 126 1.44 26.07 -14.24
CA VAL A 126 1.28 27.38 -13.58
C VAL A 126 1.81 27.33 -12.15
N ILE A 127 1.54 26.25 -11.41
CA ILE A 127 2.00 26.07 -10.03
C ILE A 127 3.51 25.83 -9.97
N ALA A 128 4.07 25.05 -10.89
CA ALA A 128 5.51 24.77 -10.97
C ALA A 128 6.35 26.05 -11.16
N ARG A 129 5.81 27.04 -11.88
CA ARG A 129 6.44 28.37 -12.02
C ARG A 129 6.42 29.20 -10.74
N ARG A 130 5.68 28.79 -9.72
CA ARG A 130 5.59 29.44 -8.41
C ARG A 130 6.23 28.55 -7.33
N ALA A 131 7.53 28.28 -7.49
CA ALA A 131 8.31 27.43 -6.57
C ALA A 131 8.19 27.84 -5.09
N ILE A 132 8.03 29.14 -4.80
CA ILE A 132 7.86 29.67 -3.43
C ILE A 132 6.54 29.18 -2.81
N LEU A 133 5.44 29.10 -3.58
CA LEU A 133 4.17 28.56 -3.08
C LEU A 133 4.27 27.05 -2.83
N GLY A 134 4.96 26.32 -3.71
CA GLY A 134 5.21 24.89 -3.53
C GLY A 134 6.02 24.61 -2.26
N LEU A 135 7.08 25.39 -2.02
CA LEU A 135 7.88 25.29 -0.80
C LEU A 135 7.07 25.65 0.44
N GLY A 136 6.26 26.71 0.39
CA GLY A 136 5.38 27.12 1.48
C GLY A 136 4.37 26.03 1.86
N LEU A 137 3.73 25.40 0.87
CA LEU A 137 2.82 24.28 1.09
C LEU A 137 3.52 23.06 1.67
N LEU A 138 4.74 22.75 1.22
CA LEU A 138 5.51 21.63 1.72
C LEU A 138 5.88 21.82 3.19
N ILE A 139 6.35 23.02 3.56
CA ILE A 139 6.65 23.38 4.95
C ILE A 139 5.38 23.34 5.80
N ALA A 140 4.27 23.91 5.32
CA ALA A 140 3.00 23.89 6.03
C ALA A 140 2.50 22.45 6.25
N GLY A 141 2.60 21.59 5.25
CA GLY A 141 2.24 20.17 5.35
C GLY A 141 3.12 19.42 6.36
N PHE A 142 4.43 19.70 6.36
CA PHE A 142 5.37 19.09 7.31
C PHE A 142 5.08 19.52 8.76
N LEU A 143 4.81 20.82 8.98
CA LEU A 143 4.42 21.34 10.27
C LEU A 143 3.09 20.74 10.74
N LEU A 144 2.09 20.67 9.86
CA LEU A 144 0.79 20.10 10.17
C LEU A 144 0.94 18.62 10.55
N ALA A 145 1.64 17.83 9.75
CA ALA A 145 1.90 16.41 10.04
C ALA A 145 2.62 16.24 11.39
N GLY A 146 3.65 17.06 11.65
CA GLY A 146 4.38 17.03 12.92
C GLY A 146 3.52 17.38 14.14
N THR A 147 2.62 18.36 14.02
CA THR A 147 1.68 18.70 15.11
C THR A 147 0.64 17.60 15.33
N LEU A 148 0.11 17.03 14.25
CA LEU A 148 -0.91 15.98 14.33
C LEU A 148 -0.34 14.69 14.92
N MET A 149 0.89 14.34 14.56
CA MET A 149 1.58 13.16 15.10
C MET A 149 1.82 13.26 16.62
N LYS A 150 1.92 14.48 17.17
CA LYS A 150 1.99 14.70 18.63
C LYS A 150 0.63 14.62 19.32
N ALA A 151 -0.45 14.84 18.58
CA ALA A 151 -1.81 14.85 19.12
C ALA A 151 -2.44 13.45 19.18
N VAL A 152 -1.99 12.51 18.33
CA VAL A 152 -2.53 11.15 18.29
C VAL A 152 -1.97 10.32 19.45
N PRO A 153 -2.82 9.78 20.34
CA PRO A 153 -2.38 8.87 21.40
C PRO A 153 -1.79 7.58 20.81
N SER A 154 -0.63 7.17 21.30
CA SER A 154 -0.02 5.90 20.89
C SER A 154 -0.67 4.74 21.64
N GLY A 155 -1.42 3.91 20.92
CA GLY A 155 -1.83 2.56 21.37
C GLY A 155 -1.04 1.50 20.60
N PHE A 156 -0.68 0.40 21.25
CA PHE A 156 0.06 -0.69 20.59
C PHE A 156 -0.86 -1.61 19.80
N LEU A 157 -1.88 -2.16 20.47
CA LEU A 157 -2.98 -2.92 19.87
C LEU A 157 -4.27 -2.45 20.56
N PRO A 158 -5.39 -2.33 19.81
CA PRO A 158 -6.69 -2.14 20.44
C PRO A 158 -7.03 -3.39 21.26
N ASP A 159 -7.66 -3.21 22.42
CA ASP A 159 -8.19 -4.32 23.20
C ASP A 159 -9.30 -4.99 22.38
N GLU A 160 -9.09 -6.24 22.00
CA GLU A 160 -10.12 -7.07 21.36
C GLU A 160 -10.84 -7.92 22.41
N ASP A 161 -12.15 -8.07 22.25
CA ASP A 161 -12.94 -9.01 23.05
C ASP A 161 -12.53 -10.45 22.68
N GLN A 162 -11.79 -11.09 23.57
CA GLN A 162 -11.33 -12.48 23.41
C GLN A 162 -12.37 -13.50 23.90
N GLY A 163 -13.59 -13.07 24.25
CA GLY A 163 -14.65 -13.93 24.79
C GLY A 163 -14.37 -14.45 26.20
N ASN A 164 -13.35 -13.90 26.87
CA ASN A 164 -13.04 -14.16 28.27
C ASN A 164 -12.60 -12.86 28.95
N PHE A 165 -12.73 -12.83 30.27
CA PHE A 165 -12.24 -11.73 31.09
C PHE A 165 -11.61 -12.31 32.35
N ILE A 166 -10.50 -11.70 32.79
CA ILE A 166 -9.78 -12.13 33.98
C ILE A 166 -10.09 -11.12 35.09
N VAL A 167 -10.58 -11.62 36.23
CA VAL A 167 -10.84 -10.80 37.42
C VAL A 167 -9.82 -11.11 38.50
N GLU A 168 -8.98 -10.12 38.83
CA GLU A 168 -8.02 -10.22 39.92
C GLU A 168 -8.65 -9.67 41.21
N THR A 169 -8.78 -10.51 42.24
CA THR A 169 -9.27 -10.10 43.57
C THR A 169 -8.09 -10.03 44.54
N ARG A 170 -7.79 -8.84 45.07
CA ARG A 170 -6.72 -8.63 46.06
C ARG A 170 -7.30 -8.39 47.44
N LEU A 171 -6.89 -9.20 48.43
CA LEU A 171 -7.22 -9.04 49.84
C LEU A 171 -6.01 -8.51 50.64
N PRO A 172 -6.23 -7.92 51.83
CA PRO A 172 -5.14 -7.46 52.70
C PRO A 172 -4.17 -8.59 53.06
N GLU A 173 -2.89 -8.25 53.22
CA GLU A 173 -1.85 -9.20 53.62
C GLU A 173 -2.22 -9.86 54.95
N GLY A 174 -2.09 -11.19 55.01
CA GLY A 174 -2.50 -11.99 56.17
C GLY A 174 -3.96 -12.48 56.16
N ALA A 175 -4.73 -12.22 55.10
CA ALA A 175 -6.06 -12.82 54.94
C ALA A 175 -5.98 -14.36 54.80
N SER A 176 -6.89 -15.08 55.48
CA SER A 176 -6.97 -16.53 55.39
C SER A 176 -7.50 -16.98 54.03
N VAL A 177 -7.08 -18.17 53.58
CA VAL A 177 -7.53 -18.77 52.31
C VAL A 177 -9.06 -18.88 52.25
N ASN A 178 -9.72 -19.16 53.39
CA ASN A 178 -11.18 -19.23 53.46
C ASN A 178 -11.84 -17.87 53.15
N ARG A 179 -11.25 -16.77 53.63
CA ARG A 179 -11.78 -15.42 53.38
C ARG A 179 -11.63 -15.01 51.91
N THR A 180 -10.56 -15.44 51.26
CA THR A 180 -10.37 -15.25 49.81
C THR A 180 -11.42 -16.03 49.01
N LYS A 181 -11.71 -17.28 49.38
CA LYS A 181 -12.75 -18.10 48.74
C LYS A 181 -14.14 -17.48 48.86
N ASP A 182 -14.50 -16.97 50.03
CA ASP A 182 -15.80 -16.33 50.24
C ASP A 182 -15.99 -15.08 49.37
N VAL A 183 -14.92 -14.29 49.19
CA VAL A 183 -14.94 -13.12 48.31
C VAL A 183 -15.01 -13.54 46.85
N GLN A 184 -14.24 -14.57 46.45
CA GLN A 184 -14.25 -15.10 45.09
C GLN A 184 -15.64 -15.62 44.69
N ALA A 185 -16.32 -16.36 45.59
CA ALA A 185 -17.68 -16.85 45.36
C ALA A 185 -18.71 -15.71 45.21
N ARG A 186 -18.53 -14.59 45.92
CA ARG A 186 -19.39 -13.40 45.74
C ARG A 186 -19.19 -12.74 44.39
N VAL A 187 -17.94 -12.65 43.94
CA VAL A 187 -17.58 -12.08 42.63
C VAL A 187 -18.10 -12.97 41.50
N GLU A 188 -17.91 -14.28 41.60
CA GLU A 188 -18.45 -15.26 40.64
C GLU A 188 -19.97 -15.14 40.50
N LYS A 189 -20.69 -15.04 41.62
CA LYS A 189 -22.14 -14.85 41.60
C LYS A 189 -22.55 -13.55 40.90
N MET A 190 -21.86 -12.45 41.17
CA MET A 190 -22.13 -11.16 40.52
C MET A 190 -21.90 -11.21 39.00
N LEU A 191 -20.92 -11.99 38.55
CA LEU A 191 -20.61 -12.17 37.13
C LEU A 191 -21.57 -13.13 36.41
N MET A 192 -22.15 -14.11 37.11
CA MET A 192 -23.20 -14.98 36.54
C MET A 192 -24.55 -14.27 36.42
N ASP A 193 -24.81 -13.25 37.25
CA ASP A 193 -26.03 -12.45 37.23
C ASP A 193 -25.99 -11.29 36.17
N LEU A 194 -24.85 -11.11 35.48
CA LEU A 194 -24.58 -10.09 34.45
C LEU A 194 -24.88 -10.62 33.04
#